data_AF-A0A366D956-F1
#
_entry.id   AF-A0A366D956-F1
#
_cell.length_a   1.000
_cell.length_b   1.000
_cell.length_c   1.000
_cell.angle_alpha   90.00
_cell.angle_beta   90.00
_cell.angle_gamma   90.00
#
_symmetry.space_group_name_H-M   'P 1'
#
loop_
_entity.id
_entity.type
_entity.pdbx_description
1 polymer ?
#
loop_
_entity_poly.entity_id
_entity_poly.type
_entity_poly.pdbx_seq_one_letter_code
_entity_poly.pdbx_strand_id
1 'polypeptide(L)' 'MKKNLHLIDRSLRGIIGVTVTAFALFNGDYFQEPVLEVLLGVFGALNLISLATGWCPIYHLANISTRKPE' A
#
# COMPACT_ATOMS: atom_id res chain seq x y z
N MET A 1 -1.90 -17.00 -2.95
CA MET A 1 -2.37 -16.06 -1.90
C MET A 1 -3.88 -15.93 -1.98
N LYS A 2 -4.59 -16.09 -0.85
CA LYS A 2 -6.05 -15.89 -0.79
C LYS A 2 -6.33 -14.38 -0.78
N LYS A 3 -7.09 -13.88 -1.75
CA LYS A 3 -7.39 -12.44 -1.88
C LYS A 3 -8.27 -11.99 -0.71
N ASN A 4 -7.80 -11.01 0.07
CA ASN A 4 -8.51 -10.45 1.22
C ASN A 4 -9.10 -9.05 0.96
N LEU A 5 -8.81 -8.44 -0.20
CA LEU A 5 -9.29 -7.10 -0.54
C LEU A 5 -10.47 -7.13 -1.50
N HIS A 6 -11.46 -6.27 -1.22
CA HIS A 6 -12.47 -5.87 -2.19
C HIS A 6 -11.85 -5.02 -3.31
N LEU A 7 -12.49 -4.99 -4.49
CA LEU A 7 -11.97 -4.27 -5.65
C LEU A 7 -11.78 -2.75 -5.36
N ILE A 8 -12.70 -2.16 -4.61
CA ILE A 8 -12.67 -0.73 -4.24
C ILE A 8 -11.46 -0.42 -3.34
N ASP A 9 -11.26 -1.22 -2.28
CA ASP A 9 -10.13 -1.08 -1.34
C ASP A 9 -8.78 -1.29 -2.07
N ARG A 10 -8.73 -2.28 -2.97
CA ARG A 10 -7.57 -2.52 -3.84
C ARG A 10 -7.26 -1.32 -4.74
N SER A 11 -8.27 -0.72 -5.37
CA SER A 11 -8.09 0.44 -6.25
C SER A 11 -7.65 1.68 -5.47
N LEU A 12 -8.26 1.96 -4.31
CA LEU A 12 -7.86 3.08 -3.44
C LEU A 12 -6.40 2.94 -3.00
N ARG A 13 -6.00 1.74 -2.57
CA ARG A 13 -4.59 1.45 -2.25
C ARG A 13 -3.68 1.59 -3.44
N GLY A 14 -4.13 1.22 -4.64
CA GLY A 14 -3.37 1.47 -5.85
C GLY A 14 -3.13 2.95 -6.11
N ILE A 15 -4.17 3.78 -6.03
CA ILE A 15 -4.07 5.23 -6.20
C ILE A 15 -3.13 5.83 -5.15
N ILE A 16 -3.31 5.48 -3.87
CA ILE A 16 -2.46 5.96 -2.79
C ILE A 16 -1.01 5.50 -2.99
N GLY A 17 -0.81 4.22 -3.30
CA GLY A 17 0.51 3.63 -3.49
C GLY A 17 1.26 4.27 -4.66
N VAL A 18 0.60 4.48 -5.80
CA VAL A 18 1.20 5.18 -6.96
C VAL A 18 1.53 6.62 -6.61
N THR A 19 0.59 7.37 -6.01
CA THR A 19 0.81 8.79 -5.67
C THR A 19 1.93 8.96 -4.65
N VAL A 20 1.96 8.16 -3.59
CA VAL A 20 3.00 8.24 -2.54
C VAL A 20 4.36 7.84 -3.11
N THR A 21 4.42 6.76 -3.91
CA THR A 21 5.68 6.31 -4.50
C THR A 21 6.20 7.33 -5.51
N ALA A 22 5.33 7.90 -6.36
CA ALA A 22 5.72 8.97 -7.28
C ALA A 22 6.20 10.20 -6.51
N PHE A 23 5.47 10.62 -5.47
CA PHE A 23 5.89 11.74 -4.63
C PHE A 23 7.28 11.52 -4.02
N ALA A 24 7.51 10.35 -3.42
CA ALA A 24 8.81 10.00 -2.84
C ALA A 24 9.94 9.95 -3.89
N LEU A 25 9.69 9.44 -5.09
CA LEU A 25 10.69 9.38 -6.16
C LEU A 25 11.05 10.76 -6.73
N PHE A 26 10.06 11.66 -6.86
CA PHE A 26 10.28 12.99 -7.42
C PHE A 26 10.62 14.06 -6.38
N ASN A 27 10.41 13.79 -5.09
CA ASN A 27 10.62 14.71 -3.98
C ASN A 27 11.36 14.05 -2.82
N GLY A 28 12.28 13.10 -3.08
CA GLY A 28 13.02 12.38 -2.05
C GLY A 28 13.71 13.30 -1.03
N ASP A 29 14.31 14.39 -1.52
CA ASP A 29 14.99 15.39 -0.69
C ASP A 29 14.04 16.33 0.08
N TYR A 30 12.72 16.17 -0.08
CA TYR A 30 11.73 16.98 0.65
C TYR A 30 11.69 16.61 2.13
N PHE A 31 11.92 15.34 2.45
CA PHE A 31 11.97 14.88 3.83
C PHE A 31 13.42 14.97 4.33
N GLN A 32 13.69 15.96 5.18
CA GLN A 32 15.00 16.14 5.82
C GLN A 32 15.31 15.06 6.89
N GLU A 33 14.36 14.15 7.13
CA GLU A 33 14.46 13.06 8.10
C GLU A 33 14.47 11.69 7.40
N PRO A 34 15.58 10.95 7.43
CA PRO A 34 15.74 9.70 6.67
C PRO A 34 14.76 8.61 7.10
N VAL A 35 14.33 8.62 8.37
CA VAL A 35 13.34 7.66 8.88
C VAL A 35 11.99 7.83 8.18
N LEU A 36 11.58 9.09 7.91
CA LEU A 36 10.29 9.39 7.30
C LEU A 36 10.28 8.98 5.82
N GLU A 37 11.39 9.20 5.11
CA GLU A 37 11.57 8.77 3.72
C GLU A 37 11.45 7.24 3.59
N VAL A 38 12.14 6.48 4.46
CA VAL A 38 12.06 5.02 4.49
C VAL A 38 10.64 4.55 4.78
N LEU A 39 9.95 5.15 5.75
CA LEU A 39 8.56 4.82 6.07
C LEU A 39 7.62 5.07 4.90
N LEU A 40 7.78 6.20 4.20
CA LEU A 40 6.99 6.51 2.99
C LEU A 40 7.24 5.49 1.88
N GLY A 41 8.51 5.13 1.65
CA GLY A 41 8.90 4.14 0.65
C GLY A 41 8.29 2.77 0.93
N VAL A 42 8.39 2.30 2.17
CA VAL A 42 7.77 1.02 2.59
C VAL A 42 6.25 1.09 2.46
N PHE A 43 5.62 2.19 2.89
CA PHE A 43 4.17 2.37 2.76
C PHE A 43 3.71 2.36 1.29
N GLY A 44 4.42 3.05 0.41
CA GLY A 44 4.17 3.03 -1.04
C GLY A 44 4.26 1.62 -1.61
N ALA A 45 5.36 0.92 -1.31
CA ALA A 45 5.60 -0.45 -1.77
C ALA A 45 4.50 -1.42 -1.30
N LEU A 46 4.11 -1.37 -0.03
CA LEU A 46 3.04 -2.24 0.52
C LEU A 46 1.69 -1.99 -0.17
N ASN A 47 1.37 -0.74 -0.50
CA ASN A 47 0.14 -0.40 -1.22
C ASN A 47 0.17 -0.85 -2.69
N LEU A 48 1.32 -0.74 -3.36
CA LEU A 48 1.52 -1.26 -4.71
C LEU A 48 1.46 -2.79 -4.75
N ILE A 49 2.04 -3.48 -3.76
CA ILE A 49 1.91 -4.94 -3.62
C ILE A 49 0.45 -5.32 -3.41
N SER A 50 -0.29 -4.57 -2.57
CA SER A 50 -1.73 -4.78 -2.36
C SER A 50 -2.52 -4.59 -3.66
N LEU A 51 -2.14 -3.61 -4.48
CA LEU A 51 -2.70 -3.41 -5.81
C LEU A 51 -2.37 -4.57 -6.76
N ALA A 52 -1.13 -5.06 -6.80
CA ALA A 52 -0.73 -6.12 -7.73
C ALA A 52 -1.38 -7.47 -7.38
N THR A 53 -1.39 -7.82 -6.10
CA THR A 53 -1.77 -9.16 -5.62
C THR A 53 -3.24 -9.25 -5.17
N GLY A 54 -3.88 -8.12 -4.88
CA GLY A 54 -5.16 -8.11 -4.16
C GLY A 54 -5.04 -8.65 -2.74
N TRP A 55 -3.81 -8.64 -2.19
CA TRP A 55 -3.47 -9.13 -0.88
C TRP A 55 -2.71 -8.06 -0.08
N CYS A 56 -3.26 -7.67 1.07
CA CYS A 56 -2.58 -6.76 2.00
C CYS A 56 -1.95 -7.57 3.14
N PRO A 57 -0.62 -7.49 3.36
CA PRO A 57 0.07 -8.21 4.42
C PRO A 57 -0.47 -7.85 5.80
N ILE A 58 -0.71 -6.56 6.05
CA ILE A 58 -1.21 -6.06 7.34
C ILE A 58 -2.60 -6.65 7.64
N TYR A 59 -3.49 -6.70 6.66
CA TYR A 59 -4.81 -7.30 6.85
C TYR A 59 -4.72 -8.80 7.07
N HIS A 60 -3.76 -9.48 6.45
CA HIS A 60 -3.53 -10.89 6.71
C HIS A 60 -3.04 -11.13 8.13
N LEU A 61 -2.07 -10.34 8.62
CA LEU A 61 -1.57 -10.41 10.00
C LEU A 61 -2.66 -10.07 11.02
N ALA A 62 -3.54 -9.12 10.70
CA ALA A 62 -4.67 -8.74 11.54
C ALA A 62 -5.90 -9.67 11.38
N ASN A 63 -5.85 -10.66 10.50
CA ASN A 63 -6.97 -11.54 10.13
C ASN A 63 -8.24 -10.76 9.68
N ILE A 64 -8.05 -9.62 9.02
CA ILE A 64 -9.10 -8.77 8.46
C ILE A 64 -9.28 -9.09 6.97
N SER A 65 -10.54 -9.19 6.53
CA SER A 65 -10.91 -9.27 5.12
C SER A 65 -11.93 -8.19 4.82
N THR A 66 -11.65 -7.34 3.84
CA THR A 66 -12.63 -6.39 3.29
C THR A 66 -13.42 -7.00 2.14
N ARG A 67 -13.01 -8.18 1.66
CA ARG A 67 -13.78 -8.99 0.71
C ARG A 67 -14.99 -9.58 1.45
N LYS A 68 -16.20 -9.37 0.91
CA LYS A 68 -17.43 -10.01 1.43
C LYS A 68 -17.20 -11.52 1.52
N PRO A 69 -17.68 -12.19 2.60
CA PRO A 69 -17.78 -13.64 2.61
C PRO A 69 -18.68 -14.04 1.44
N GLU A 70 -18.10 -14.80 0.51
CA GLU A 70 -18.82 -15.46 -0.59
C GLU A 70 -19.47 -16.75 -0.08
#